data_AF-A0A351F6C8-F1
#
_entry.id   AF-A0A351F6C8-F1
#
_cell.length_a   1.000
_cell.length_b   1.000
_cell.length_c   1.000
_cell.angle_alpha   90.00
_cell.angle_beta   90.00
_cell.angle_gamma   90.00
#
_symmetry.space_group_name_H-M   'P 1'
#
loop_
_entity.id
_entity.type
_entity.pdbx_description
1 polymer ?
#
loop_
_entity_poly.entity_id
_entity_poly.type
_entity_poly.pdbx_seq_one_letter_code
_entity_poly.pdbx_strand_id
1 'polypeptide(L)'
;MELNEAFGLIMKGIESTMNDHGFSVVIPDGTEKGAVPVAVKNGSSVLTYTGKKGSAKIEFLEGKISLLCAQSQAAEAVDDDYKKITMTLFNPETADSKDIKYLVNDFCDGIIETYGNKNKGSKKLPQPVSKAEAKSGAAYYDPNTLGSRFVTIYPELKEIYRANVTKYGEFLADDFFLNYGNAKVRETVQRNDPIQMRKLFNMFNEIYNDGTNQVQSIIVVTILGSLYDDEKLLANCVDYMDDMTLSVIETNKLLRKSSVRAKLEHPPLYKPKKQKKMPSFMNTLNGGN
;
A
#
# COMPACT_ATOMS: atom_id res chain seq x y z
N MET A 1 28.37 -4.74 1.48
CA MET A 1 28.91 -3.35 1.50
C MET A 1 29.37 -3.00 2.91
N GLU A 2 30.29 -2.06 3.07
CA GLU A 2 30.70 -1.59 4.40
C GLU A 2 29.58 -0.76 5.05
N LEU A 3 29.49 -0.76 6.39
CA LEU A 3 28.43 -0.03 7.09
C LEU A 3 28.46 1.49 6.78
N ASN A 4 29.65 2.09 6.70
CA ASN A 4 29.81 3.50 6.34
C ASN A 4 29.41 3.79 4.88
N GLU A 5 29.63 2.84 3.99
CA GLU A 5 29.15 2.94 2.60
C GLU A 5 27.61 2.94 2.57
N ALA A 6 26.98 2.04 3.34
CA ALA A 6 25.52 2.01 3.49
C ALA A 6 24.97 3.32 4.06
N PHE A 7 25.57 3.87 5.12
CA PHE A 7 25.19 5.18 5.67
C PHE A 7 25.36 6.31 4.66
N GLY A 8 26.44 6.31 3.87
CA GLY A 8 26.65 7.30 2.81
C GLY A 8 25.58 7.24 1.72
N LEU A 9 25.20 6.03 1.30
CA LEU A 9 24.12 5.84 0.32
C LEU A 9 22.75 6.24 0.89
N ILE A 10 22.47 5.89 2.15
CA ILE A 10 21.24 6.30 2.84
C ILE A 10 21.19 7.82 2.97
N MET A 11 22.26 8.44 3.49
CA MET A 11 22.39 9.89 3.64
C MET A 11 22.10 10.61 2.31
N LYS A 12 22.72 10.17 1.22
CA LYS A 12 22.45 10.71 -0.12
C LYS A 12 21.00 10.50 -0.56
N GLY A 13 20.42 9.35 -0.25
CA GLY A 13 19.05 9.01 -0.61
C GLY A 13 17.99 9.85 0.10
N ILE A 14 18.23 10.22 1.36
CA ILE A 14 17.28 11.00 2.18
C ILE A 14 17.54 12.52 2.15
N GLU A 15 18.64 12.96 1.55
CA GLU A 15 19.12 14.36 1.60
C GLU A 15 18.04 15.36 1.18
N SER A 16 17.39 15.12 0.04
CA SER A 16 16.31 16.01 -0.44
C SER A 16 15.18 16.11 0.58
N THR A 17 14.72 14.98 1.12
CA THR A 17 13.62 14.95 2.10
C THR A 17 13.98 15.67 3.39
N MET A 18 15.20 15.49 3.90
CA MET A 18 15.68 16.20 5.09
C MET A 18 15.74 17.71 4.85
N ASN A 19 16.33 18.14 3.72
CA ASN A 19 16.44 19.54 3.35
C ASN A 19 15.06 20.20 3.19
N ASP A 20 14.12 19.53 2.53
CA ASP A 20 12.73 20.00 2.33
C ASP A 20 11.99 20.22 3.65
N HIS A 21 12.38 19.48 4.70
CA HIS A 21 11.81 19.59 6.04
C HIS A 21 12.64 20.48 6.98
N GLY A 22 13.69 21.13 6.47
CA GLY A 22 14.51 22.10 7.21
C GLY A 22 15.50 21.46 8.17
N PHE A 23 15.93 20.23 7.89
CA PHE A 23 16.97 19.53 8.63
C PHE A 23 18.31 19.61 7.91
N SER A 24 19.38 19.70 8.69
CA SER A 24 20.76 19.57 8.24
C SER A 24 21.45 18.46 9.02
N VAL A 25 22.38 17.78 8.38
CA VAL A 25 23.20 16.76 9.03
C VAL A 25 24.06 17.41 10.12
N VAL A 26 24.16 16.77 11.28
CA VAL A 26 25.07 17.14 12.36
C VAL A 26 26.42 16.48 12.06
N ILE A 27 27.48 17.28 12.02
CA ILE A 27 28.84 16.81 11.80
C ILE A 27 29.50 16.64 13.18
N PRO A 28 29.82 15.40 13.61
CA PRO A 28 30.54 15.17 14.85
C PRO A 28 31.91 15.84 14.85
N ASP A 29 32.38 16.29 16.02
CA ASP A 29 33.72 16.84 16.18
C ASP A 29 34.79 15.83 15.73
N GLY A 30 35.76 16.30 14.96
CA GLY A 30 36.84 15.45 14.43
C GLY A 30 36.49 14.66 13.17
N THR A 31 35.30 14.85 12.59
CA THR A 31 34.95 14.23 11.30
C THR A 31 35.86 14.77 10.19
N GLU A 32 36.55 13.87 9.48
CA GLU A 32 37.39 14.24 8.33
C GLU A 32 36.55 14.84 7.20
N LYS A 33 37.14 15.78 6.46
CA LYS A 33 36.45 16.45 5.35
C LYS A 33 36.09 15.43 4.26
N GLY A 34 34.80 15.24 4.03
CA GLY A 34 34.26 14.32 3.03
C GLY A 34 33.91 12.93 3.57
N ALA A 35 34.18 12.65 4.84
CA ALA A 35 33.71 11.42 5.50
C ALA A 35 32.20 11.50 5.80
N VAL A 36 31.55 10.33 5.88
CA VAL A 36 30.15 10.25 6.32
C VAL A 36 30.10 10.59 7.82
N PRO A 37 29.27 11.56 8.25
CA PRO A 37 29.27 12.08 9.62
C PRO A 37 28.52 11.16 10.60
N VAL A 38 29.06 9.95 10.79
CA VAL A 38 28.55 8.93 11.70
C VAL A 38 29.29 9.01 13.03
N ALA A 39 28.54 9.16 14.13
CA ALA A 39 29.08 9.05 15.48
C ALA A 39 28.93 7.61 16.00
N VAL A 40 29.96 7.09 16.67
CA VAL A 40 29.87 5.80 17.37
C VAL A 40 29.66 6.06 18.86
N LYS A 41 28.56 5.55 19.42
CA LYS A 41 28.22 5.68 20.85
C LYS A 41 27.68 4.35 21.37
N ASN A 42 28.27 3.82 22.45
CA ASN A 42 27.81 2.59 23.12
C ASN A 42 27.56 1.39 22.17
N GLY A 43 28.42 1.23 21.16
CA GLY A 43 28.30 0.16 20.15
C GLY A 43 27.31 0.43 19.02
N SER A 44 26.63 1.59 19.04
CA SER A 44 25.79 2.05 17.96
C SER A 44 26.51 3.03 17.03
N SER A 45 26.25 2.91 15.73
CA SER A 45 26.63 3.88 14.72
C SER A 45 25.43 4.77 14.37
N VAL A 46 25.58 6.09 14.52
CA VAL A 46 24.46 7.04 14.44
C VAL A 46 24.76 8.18 13.48
N LEU A 47 23.90 8.36 12.49
CA LEU A 47 23.84 9.55 11.64
C LEU A 47 22.74 10.48 12.18
N THR A 48 23.10 11.70 12.56
CA THR A 48 22.17 12.64 13.23
C THR A 48 21.85 13.83 12.33
N TYR A 49 20.59 14.26 12.35
CA TYR A 49 20.08 15.46 11.70
C TYR A 49 19.40 16.35 12.72
N THR A 50 19.48 17.67 12.52
CA THR A 50 18.77 18.63 13.36
C THR A 50 18.21 19.78 12.53
N GLY A 51 17.09 20.34 12.99
CA GLY A 51 16.42 21.46 12.36
C GLY A 51 15.50 22.16 13.35
N LYS A 52 14.80 23.21 12.90
CA LYS A 52 13.86 23.96 13.76
C LYS A 52 12.67 23.11 14.25
N LYS A 53 12.35 22.01 13.56
CA LYS A 53 11.26 21.09 13.89
C LYS A 53 11.67 19.97 14.87
N GLY A 54 12.95 19.88 15.22
CA GLY A 54 13.47 18.86 16.13
C GLY A 54 14.75 18.19 15.63
N SER A 55 14.84 16.87 15.77
CA SER A 55 16.01 16.08 15.35
C SER A 55 15.66 14.65 14.94
N ALA A 56 16.47 14.08 14.05
CA ALA A 56 16.33 12.71 13.58
C ALA A 56 17.66 11.96 13.70
N LYS A 57 17.60 10.66 14.01
CA LYS A 57 18.73 9.75 14.08
C LYS A 57 18.47 8.55 13.16
N ILE A 58 19.44 8.21 12.34
CA ILE A 58 19.52 6.87 11.73
C ILE A 58 20.54 6.10 12.54
N GLU A 59 20.06 5.06 13.21
CA GLU A 59 20.82 4.29 14.17
C GLU A 59 21.01 2.86 13.68
N PHE A 60 22.25 2.39 13.64
CA PHE A 60 22.57 0.98 13.49
C PHE A 60 23.04 0.41 14.83
N LEU A 61 22.36 -0.62 15.32
CA LEU A 61 22.71 -1.32 16.56
C LEU A 61 22.30 -2.79 16.44
N GLU A 62 23.23 -3.71 16.69
CA GLU A 62 22.98 -5.16 16.74
C GLU A 62 22.20 -5.72 15.51
N GLY A 63 22.63 -5.35 14.31
CA GLY A 63 22.00 -5.83 13.06
C GLY A 63 20.63 -5.24 12.76
N LYS A 64 20.24 -4.17 13.45
CA LYS A 64 19.02 -3.41 13.20
C LYS A 64 19.39 -2.00 12.80
N ILE A 65 18.74 -1.50 11.75
CA ILE A 65 18.80 -0.09 11.37
C ILE A 65 17.44 0.56 11.64
N SER A 66 17.45 1.71 12.32
CA SER A 66 16.23 2.39 12.77
C SER A 66 16.26 3.87 12.41
N LEU A 67 15.08 4.43 12.15
CA LEU A 67 14.87 5.88 12.17
C LEU A 67 14.24 6.25 13.51
N LEU A 68 14.85 7.18 14.23
CA LEU A 68 14.32 7.77 15.45
C LEU A 68 14.15 9.28 15.30
N CYS A 69 13.08 9.82 15.88
CA CYS A 69 12.72 11.23 15.76
C CYS A 69 12.35 11.85 17.12
N ALA A 70 12.79 13.08 17.37
CA ALA A 70 12.47 13.87 18.55
C ALA A 70 12.01 15.28 18.16
N GLN A 71 11.10 15.87 18.94
CA GLN A 71 10.64 17.25 18.70
C GLN A 71 11.67 18.31 19.14
N SER A 72 12.63 17.92 19.98
CA SER A 72 13.73 18.77 20.44
C SER A 72 14.89 18.76 19.43
N GLN A 73 15.63 19.87 19.35
CA GLN A 73 16.85 19.94 18.53
C GLN A 73 17.92 18.99 19.09
N ALA A 74 18.86 18.55 18.25
CA ALA A 74 19.79 17.48 18.63
C ALA A 74 20.72 17.85 19.80
N ALA A 75 21.01 19.14 19.99
CA ALA A 75 21.82 19.64 21.10
C ALA A 75 21.08 19.62 22.45
N GLU A 76 19.74 19.62 22.42
CA GLU A 76 18.87 19.68 23.60
C GLU A 76 18.19 18.34 23.89
N ALA A 77 18.08 17.47 22.88
CA ALA A 77 17.41 16.20 22.98
C ALA A 77 18.21 15.20 23.82
N VAL A 78 17.54 14.55 24.78
CA VAL A 78 18.04 13.35 25.45
C VAL A 78 17.51 12.10 24.76
N ASP A 79 18.10 10.94 25.03
CA ASP A 79 17.72 9.71 24.31
C ASP A 79 16.23 9.34 24.49
N ASP A 80 15.63 9.62 25.65
CA ASP A 80 14.20 9.39 25.92
C ASP A 80 13.26 10.28 25.09
N ASP A 81 13.75 11.39 24.51
CA ASP A 81 12.94 12.24 23.62
C ASP A 81 12.72 11.59 22.24
N TYR A 82 13.57 10.62 21.87
CA TYR A 82 13.54 9.98 20.58
C TYR A 82 12.53 8.85 20.52
N LYS A 83 11.54 8.99 19.63
CA LYS A 83 10.63 7.92 19.27
C LYS A 83 11.15 7.18 18.05
N LYS A 84 11.18 5.85 18.14
CA LYS A 84 11.47 4.97 17.01
C LYS A 84 10.28 4.99 16.03
N ILE A 85 10.53 5.45 14.81
CA ILE A 85 9.52 5.58 13.75
C ILE A 85 9.45 4.30 12.94
N THR A 86 10.60 3.78 12.52
CA THR A 86 10.72 2.51 11.81
C THR A 86 12.03 1.81 12.19
N MET A 87 12.06 0.50 11.99
CA MET A 87 13.19 -0.38 12.28
C MET A 87 13.15 -1.61 11.37
N THR A 88 14.29 -1.92 10.77
CA THR A 88 14.45 -3.06 9.87
C THR A 88 15.72 -3.84 10.24
N LEU A 89 15.68 -5.16 10.08
CA LEU A 89 16.88 -5.99 10.18
C LEU A 89 17.78 -5.67 8.98
N PHE A 90 19.04 -5.34 9.25
CA PHE A 90 19.99 -4.91 8.24
C PHE A 90 21.32 -5.60 8.46
N ASN A 91 21.79 -6.30 7.43
CA ASN A 91 23.14 -6.85 7.38
C ASN A 91 23.91 -6.13 6.27
N PRO A 92 24.84 -5.20 6.61
CA PRO A 92 25.63 -4.48 5.62
C PRO A 92 26.38 -5.40 4.66
N GLU A 93 26.88 -6.54 5.15
CA GLU A 93 27.68 -7.47 4.37
C GLU A 93 26.91 -8.05 3.18
N THR A 94 25.62 -8.32 3.36
CA THR A 94 24.75 -8.92 2.34
C THR A 94 23.82 -7.92 1.65
N ALA A 95 23.71 -6.70 2.16
CA ALA A 95 22.82 -5.69 1.63
C ALA A 95 23.20 -5.31 0.19
N ASP A 96 22.19 -5.15 -0.66
CA ASP A 96 22.34 -4.68 -2.03
C ASP A 96 21.70 -3.30 -2.25
N SER A 97 21.78 -2.81 -3.49
CA SER A 97 21.20 -1.51 -3.86
C SER A 97 19.68 -1.42 -3.70
N LYS A 98 18.95 -2.55 -3.79
CA LYS A 98 17.51 -2.59 -3.57
C LYS A 98 17.22 -2.44 -2.08
N ASP A 99 17.96 -3.13 -1.21
CA ASP A 99 17.80 -3.00 0.24
C ASP A 99 18.00 -1.55 0.70
N ILE A 100 19.05 -0.88 0.19
CA ILE A 100 19.28 0.53 0.48
C ILE A 100 18.13 1.40 -0.04
N LYS A 101 17.62 1.15 -1.24
CA LYS A 101 16.48 1.89 -1.80
C LYS A 101 15.21 1.71 -0.95
N TYR A 102 14.95 0.50 -0.45
CA TYR A 102 13.83 0.25 0.47
C TYR A 102 14.00 1.04 1.76
N LEU A 103 15.18 1.02 2.39
CA LEU A 103 15.46 1.78 3.61
C LEU A 103 15.31 3.29 3.40
N VAL A 104 15.83 3.82 2.28
CA VAL A 104 15.69 5.23 1.93
C VAL A 104 14.23 5.63 1.80
N ASN A 105 13.41 4.82 1.11
CA ASN A 105 11.99 5.11 0.95
C ASN A 105 11.26 5.08 2.29
N ASP A 106 11.50 4.05 3.11
CA ASP A 106 10.88 3.89 4.43
C ASP A 106 11.25 5.03 5.38
N PHE A 107 12.51 5.47 5.37
CA PHE A 107 12.96 6.61 6.16
C PHE A 107 12.38 7.93 5.65
N CYS A 108 12.32 8.15 4.33
CA CYS A 108 11.67 9.32 3.74
C CYS A 108 10.20 9.41 4.16
N ASP A 109 9.47 8.31 4.09
CA ASP A 109 8.06 8.24 4.50
C ASP A 109 7.92 8.55 6.01
N GLY A 110 8.78 7.96 6.85
CA GLY A 110 8.79 8.24 8.29
C GLY A 110 9.12 9.69 8.65
N ILE A 111 10.05 10.34 7.91
CA ILE A 111 10.38 11.77 8.08
C ILE A 111 9.20 12.64 7.67
N ILE A 112 8.56 12.34 6.53
CA ILE A 112 7.41 13.08 6.03
C ILE A 112 6.22 12.94 6.99
N GLU A 113 5.96 11.75 7.52
CA GLU A 113 4.89 11.55 8.49
C GLU A 113 5.14 12.29 9.80
N THR A 114 6.39 12.29 10.27
CA THR A 114 6.76 12.90 11.57
C THR A 114 6.88 14.41 11.51
N TYR A 115 7.51 14.96 10.47
CA TYR A 115 7.89 16.38 10.37
C TYR A 115 7.22 17.11 9.21
N GLY A 116 6.51 16.41 8.33
CA GLY A 116 5.69 17.01 7.30
C GLY A 116 4.66 17.95 7.92
N ASN A 117 4.39 19.07 7.25
CA ASN A 117 3.23 19.86 7.61
C ASN A 117 2.00 18.99 7.33
N LYS A 118 1.12 18.76 8.31
CA LYS A 118 -0.19 18.11 8.11
C LYS A 118 -1.02 18.72 6.98
N ASN A 119 -0.61 19.89 6.45
CA ASN A 119 -1.26 20.65 5.39
C ASN A 119 -0.45 20.79 4.07
N LYS A 120 0.68 20.10 3.86
CA LYS A 120 1.38 20.06 2.55
C LYS A 120 2.13 18.72 2.40
N GLY A 121 1.79 17.78 1.50
CA GLY A 121 0.84 17.82 0.41
C GLY A 121 -0.32 16.83 0.60
N SER A 122 -1.44 17.15 -0.02
CA SER A 122 -2.32 16.10 -0.54
C SER A 122 -1.41 15.09 -1.23
N LYS A 123 -1.31 13.84 -0.73
CA LYS A 123 -0.84 12.73 -1.58
C LYS A 123 -1.63 12.89 -2.88
N LYS A 124 -0.95 13.27 -3.97
CA LYS A 124 -1.65 13.49 -5.24
C LYS A 124 -2.39 12.20 -5.49
N LEU A 125 -3.71 12.29 -5.66
CA LEU A 125 -4.52 11.13 -5.98
C LEU A 125 -3.84 10.41 -7.15
N PRO A 126 -3.63 9.09 -7.07
CA PRO A 126 -3.01 8.36 -8.16
C PRO A 126 -3.80 8.63 -9.43
N GLN A 127 -3.10 8.84 -10.54
CA GLN A 127 -3.76 9.12 -11.81
C GLN A 127 -4.54 7.87 -12.24
N PRO A 128 -5.85 7.98 -12.54
CA PRO A 128 -6.60 6.87 -13.07
C PRO A 128 -6.09 6.53 -14.47
N VAL A 129 -6.12 5.25 -14.83
CA VAL A 129 -5.80 4.79 -16.18
C VAL A 129 -6.80 5.40 -17.17
N SER A 130 -6.27 6.02 -18.22
CA SER A 130 -7.10 6.65 -19.23
C SER A 130 -7.73 5.61 -20.16
N LYS A 131 -8.83 5.99 -20.80
CA LYS A 131 -9.51 5.13 -21.78
C LYS A 131 -8.64 4.79 -23.00
N ALA A 132 -7.75 5.70 -23.37
CA ALA A 132 -6.83 5.47 -24.48
C ALA A 132 -5.77 4.41 -24.12
N GLU A 133 -5.22 4.46 -22.91
CA GLU A 133 -4.25 3.48 -22.42
C GLU A 133 -4.86 2.10 -22.24
N ALA A 134 -6.10 2.02 -21.74
CA ALA A 134 -6.84 0.76 -21.61
C ALA A 134 -7.09 0.11 -22.98
N LYS A 135 -7.65 0.86 -23.94
CA LYS A 135 -7.99 0.34 -25.27
C LYS A 135 -6.77 -0.04 -26.12
N SER A 136 -5.62 0.61 -25.91
CA SER A 136 -4.39 0.26 -26.61
C SER A 136 -3.67 -0.93 -25.97
N GLY A 137 -4.11 -1.40 -24.80
CA GLY A 137 -3.44 -2.42 -24.00
C GLY A 137 -2.16 -1.92 -23.31
N ALA A 138 -1.92 -0.60 -23.30
CA ALA A 138 -0.75 0.00 -22.63
C ALA A 138 -0.86 -0.08 -21.09
N ALA A 139 -2.07 -0.09 -20.57
CA ALA A 139 -2.37 -0.30 -19.15
C ALA A 139 -3.72 -1.00 -19.00
N TYR A 140 -3.97 -1.59 -17.83
CA TYR A 140 -5.28 -2.16 -17.48
C TYR A 140 -5.91 -1.33 -16.37
N TYR A 141 -7.24 -1.21 -16.37
CA TYR A 141 -7.94 -0.54 -15.28
C TYR A 141 -7.66 -1.23 -13.93
N ASP A 142 -7.46 -0.39 -12.92
CA ASP A 142 -7.07 -0.79 -11.58
C ASP A 142 -8.11 -0.30 -10.55
N PRO A 143 -7.99 -0.72 -9.27
CA PRO A 143 -8.91 -0.27 -8.23
C PRO A 143 -8.99 1.25 -8.11
N ASN A 144 -7.87 1.95 -8.30
CA ASN A 144 -7.85 3.41 -8.25
C ASN A 144 -8.70 4.05 -9.36
N THR A 145 -8.63 3.52 -10.59
CA THR A 145 -9.45 3.96 -11.72
C THR A 145 -10.93 3.74 -11.43
N LEU A 146 -11.28 2.61 -10.83
CA LEU A 146 -12.63 2.35 -10.35
C LEU A 146 -13.09 3.39 -9.33
N GLY A 147 -12.31 3.62 -8.27
CA GLY A 147 -12.62 4.63 -7.26
C GLY A 147 -12.82 6.02 -7.86
N SER A 148 -11.90 6.46 -8.72
CA SER A 148 -11.95 7.78 -9.37
C SER A 148 -13.17 7.95 -10.28
N ARG A 149 -13.54 6.94 -11.07
CA ARG A 149 -14.73 7.01 -11.95
C ARG A 149 -16.01 6.90 -11.13
N PHE A 150 -16.01 6.09 -10.08
CA PHE A 150 -17.16 5.92 -9.19
C PHE A 150 -17.54 7.23 -8.50
N VAL A 151 -16.59 7.98 -7.96
CA VAL A 151 -16.87 9.30 -7.33
C VAL A 151 -17.23 10.40 -8.34
N THR A 152 -17.11 10.15 -9.64
CA THR A 152 -17.68 11.02 -10.69
C THR A 152 -19.18 10.76 -10.86
N ILE A 153 -19.63 9.54 -10.57
CA ILE A 153 -21.06 9.18 -10.52
C ILE A 153 -21.69 9.63 -9.21
N TYR A 154 -20.95 9.51 -8.10
CA TYR A 154 -21.37 9.88 -6.73
C TYR A 154 -20.41 10.93 -6.12
N PRO A 155 -20.56 12.22 -6.47
CA PRO A 155 -19.65 13.28 -6.05
C PRO A 155 -19.54 13.47 -4.53
N GLU A 156 -20.59 13.10 -3.78
CA GLU A 156 -20.62 13.17 -2.32
C GLU A 156 -19.57 12.28 -1.65
N LEU A 157 -19.09 11.24 -2.36
CA LEU A 157 -18.08 10.32 -1.84
C LEU A 157 -16.64 10.75 -2.16
N LYS A 158 -16.45 11.88 -2.86
CA LYS A 158 -15.13 12.32 -3.34
C LYS A 158 -14.13 12.59 -2.21
N GLU A 159 -14.57 13.23 -1.13
CA GLU A 159 -13.70 13.47 0.03
C GLU A 159 -13.40 12.18 0.81
N ILE A 160 -14.35 11.24 0.84
CA ILE A 160 -14.15 9.92 1.46
C ILE A 160 -13.11 9.11 0.68
N TYR A 161 -13.19 9.12 -0.65
CA TYR A 161 -12.20 8.51 -1.54
C TYR A 161 -10.80 9.10 -1.31
N ARG A 162 -10.68 10.43 -1.22
CA ARG A 162 -9.41 11.11 -0.91
C ARG A 162 -8.87 10.73 0.46
N ALA A 163 -9.74 10.69 1.47
CA ALA A 163 -9.36 10.31 2.82
C ALA A 163 -8.85 8.86 2.87
N ASN A 164 -9.52 7.93 2.16
CA ASN A 164 -9.09 6.54 2.04
C ASN A 164 -7.69 6.43 1.39
N VAL A 165 -7.47 7.08 0.24
CA VAL A 165 -6.14 7.11 -0.42
C VAL A 165 -5.07 7.74 0.48
N THR A 166 -5.42 8.81 1.19
CA THR A 166 -4.47 9.48 2.09
C THR A 166 -4.08 8.57 3.25
N LYS A 167 -5.06 7.88 3.84
CA LYS A 167 -4.89 6.98 4.98
C LYS A 167 -4.04 5.76 4.62
N TYR A 168 -4.31 5.12 3.48
CA TYR A 168 -3.67 3.86 3.12
C TYR A 168 -2.48 4.02 2.16
N GLY A 169 -2.24 5.22 1.64
CA GLY A 169 -1.20 5.50 0.64
C GLY A 169 -1.57 5.10 -0.79
N GLU A 170 -2.50 4.16 -0.94
CA GLU A 170 -3.17 3.78 -2.16
C GLU A 170 -4.68 3.67 -1.92
N PHE A 171 -5.47 3.48 -2.99
CA PHE A 171 -6.91 3.30 -2.83
C PHE A 171 -7.22 1.89 -2.33
N LEU A 172 -7.65 1.78 -1.07
CA LEU A 172 -8.13 0.53 -0.48
C LEU A 172 -9.62 0.36 -0.81
N ALA A 173 -9.88 -0.25 -1.97
CA ALA A 173 -11.22 -0.36 -2.53
C ALA A 173 -12.21 -1.10 -1.63
N ASP A 174 -11.81 -2.22 -1.00
CA ASP A 174 -12.72 -2.99 -0.14
C ASP A 174 -13.22 -2.15 1.05
N ASP A 175 -12.33 -1.44 1.74
CA ASP A 175 -12.70 -0.53 2.84
C ASP A 175 -13.66 0.57 2.36
N PHE A 176 -13.39 1.17 1.19
CA PHE A 176 -14.25 2.22 0.65
C PHE A 176 -15.64 1.70 0.26
N PHE A 177 -15.71 0.57 -0.45
CA PHE A 177 -16.98 0.05 -0.95
C PHE A 177 -17.82 -0.56 0.17
N LEU A 178 -17.23 -1.34 1.08
CA LEU A 178 -17.96 -1.96 2.19
C LEU A 178 -18.57 -0.92 3.13
N ASN A 179 -17.86 0.19 3.40
CA ASN A 179 -18.33 1.20 4.34
C ASN A 179 -19.17 2.33 3.70
N TYR A 180 -19.02 2.59 2.39
CA TYR A 180 -19.63 3.76 1.76
C TYR A 180 -20.22 3.46 0.37
N GLY A 181 -19.43 2.87 -0.53
CA GLY A 181 -19.82 2.73 -1.94
C GLY A 181 -21.02 1.78 -2.17
N ASN A 182 -21.09 0.67 -1.46
CA ASN A 182 -22.12 -0.36 -1.66
C ASN A 182 -23.53 0.16 -1.33
N ALA A 183 -23.66 1.07 -0.36
CA ALA A 183 -24.93 1.72 -0.05
C ALA A 183 -25.48 2.49 -1.27
N LYS A 184 -24.60 3.20 -1.99
CA LYS A 184 -24.97 3.95 -3.21
C LYS A 184 -25.31 3.07 -4.39
N VAL A 185 -24.57 1.96 -4.57
CA VAL A 185 -24.90 0.97 -5.59
C VAL A 185 -26.28 0.36 -5.30
N ARG A 186 -26.53 -0.06 -4.06
CA ARG A 186 -27.82 -0.60 -3.65
C ARG A 186 -28.97 0.40 -3.86
N GLU A 187 -28.78 1.66 -3.47
CA GLU A 187 -29.75 2.75 -3.69
C GLU A 187 -30.10 2.89 -5.19
N THR A 188 -29.09 2.94 -6.07
CA THR A 188 -29.28 3.06 -7.52
C THR A 188 -30.05 1.87 -8.10
N VAL A 189 -29.66 0.65 -7.71
CA VAL A 189 -30.32 -0.60 -8.16
C VAL A 189 -31.75 -0.70 -7.64
N GLN A 190 -32.00 -0.25 -6.41
CA GLN A 190 -33.32 -0.25 -5.80
C GLN A 190 -34.28 0.73 -6.48
N ARG A 191 -33.81 1.93 -6.82
CA ARG A 191 -34.63 2.90 -7.58
C ARG A 191 -34.89 2.44 -9.01
N ASN A 192 -33.99 1.65 -9.59
CA ASN A 192 -34.08 1.10 -10.95
C ASN A 192 -34.35 2.19 -12.02
N ASP A 193 -33.73 3.36 -11.84
CA ASP A 193 -33.81 4.45 -12.81
C ASP A 193 -32.93 4.12 -14.02
N PRO A 194 -33.47 3.97 -15.25
CA PRO A 194 -32.70 3.47 -16.39
C PRO A 194 -31.48 4.33 -16.73
N ILE A 195 -31.55 5.64 -16.53
CA ILE A 195 -30.44 6.56 -16.82
C ILE A 195 -29.28 6.29 -15.86
N GLN A 196 -29.56 6.22 -14.57
CA GLN A 196 -28.53 5.99 -13.55
C GLN A 196 -28.03 4.55 -13.54
N MET A 197 -28.89 3.57 -13.84
CA MET A 197 -28.48 2.18 -14.07
C MET A 197 -27.49 2.09 -15.23
N ARG A 198 -27.81 2.65 -16.41
CA ARG A 198 -26.87 2.68 -17.55
C ARG A 198 -25.57 3.38 -17.19
N LYS A 199 -25.62 4.53 -16.50
CA LYS A 199 -24.41 5.26 -16.11
C LYS A 199 -23.49 4.42 -15.22
N LEU A 200 -24.06 3.75 -14.22
CA LEU A 200 -23.33 2.90 -13.28
C LEU A 200 -22.75 1.66 -13.97
N PHE A 201 -23.60 0.91 -14.67
CA PHE A 201 -23.21 -0.36 -15.26
C PHE A 201 -22.32 -0.22 -16.49
N ASN A 202 -22.48 0.83 -17.31
CA ASN A 202 -21.51 1.10 -18.39
C ASN A 202 -20.11 1.35 -17.82
N MET A 203 -20.01 2.02 -16.66
CA MET A 203 -18.72 2.20 -15.98
C MET A 203 -18.18 0.87 -15.44
N PHE A 204 -19.03 0.02 -14.84
CA PHE A 204 -18.58 -1.32 -14.40
C PHE A 204 -18.17 -2.21 -15.57
N ASN A 205 -18.95 -2.31 -16.65
CA ASN A 205 -18.63 -3.12 -17.83
C ASN A 205 -17.30 -2.67 -18.46
N GLU A 206 -17.09 -1.35 -18.64
CA GLU A 206 -15.85 -0.81 -19.19
C GLU A 206 -14.64 -1.15 -18.31
N ILE A 207 -14.76 -0.98 -16.99
CA ILE A 207 -13.67 -1.29 -16.06
C ILE A 207 -13.42 -2.80 -15.98
N TYR A 208 -14.47 -3.61 -16.01
CA TYR A 208 -14.36 -5.06 -15.91
C TYR A 208 -13.65 -5.64 -17.14
N ASN A 209 -14.05 -5.23 -18.35
CA ASN A 209 -13.55 -5.78 -19.60
C ASN A 209 -12.07 -5.45 -19.84
N ASP A 210 -11.65 -4.23 -19.52
CA ASP A 210 -10.26 -3.78 -19.71
C ASP A 210 -9.48 -3.68 -18.37
N GLY A 211 -9.92 -4.40 -17.34
CA GLY A 211 -9.39 -4.31 -15.98
C GLY A 211 -8.50 -5.48 -15.57
N THR A 212 -7.71 -5.26 -14.52
CA THR A 212 -6.98 -6.33 -13.82
C THR A 212 -7.93 -7.31 -13.11
N ASN A 213 -7.48 -8.54 -12.88
CA ASN A 213 -8.25 -9.53 -12.10
C ASN A 213 -8.67 -9.02 -10.71
N GLN A 214 -7.86 -8.13 -10.11
CA GLN A 214 -8.17 -7.51 -8.82
C GLN A 214 -9.40 -6.61 -8.93
N VAL A 215 -9.45 -5.69 -9.90
CA VAL A 215 -10.60 -4.79 -10.05
C VAL A 215 -11.86 -5.54 -10.50
N GLN A 216 -11.71 -6.57 -11.33
CA GLN A 216 -12.80 -7.48 -11.68
C GLN A 216 -13.38 -8.17 -10.43
N SER A 217 -12.51 -8.69 -9.55
CA SER A 217 -12.93 -9.32 -8.29
C SER A 217 -13.62 -8.33 -7.37
N ILE A 218 -13.15 -7.09 -7.27
CA ILE A 218 -13.80 -6.04 -6.47
C ILE A 218 -15.23 -5.76 -7.00
N ILE A 219 -15.39 -5.61 -8.32
CA ILE A 219 -16.71 -5.38 -8.92
C ILE A 219 -17.65 -6.55 -8.64
N VAL A 220 -17.19 -7.79 -8.87
CA VAL A 220 -18.02 -8.99 -8.78
C VAL A 220 -18.31 -9.40 -7.34
N VAL A 221 -17.30 -9.43 -6.48
CA VAL A 221 -17.39 -9.99 -5.12
C VAL A 221 -17.76 -8.92 -4.10
N THR A 222 -17.06 -7.79 -4.10
CA THR A 222 -17.23 -6.76 -3.06
C THR A 222 -18.45 -5.89 -3.35
N ILE A 223 -18.63 -5.47 -4.60
CA ILE A 223 -19.68 -4.51 -4.96
C ILE A 223 -20.99 -5.23 -5.29
N LEU A 224 -21.03 -5.95 -6.41
CA LEU A 224 -22.26 -6.60 -6.87
C LEU A 224 -22.57 -7.88 -6.08
N GLY A 225 -21.56 -8.51 -5.46
CA GLY A 225 -21.75 -9.60 -4.51
C GLY A 225 -22.41 -9.15 -3.20
N SER A 226 -22.38 -7.85 -2.87
CA SER A 226 -23.09 -7.32 -1.69
C SER A 226 -24.61 -7.38 -1.79
N LEU A 227 -25.16 -7.66 -2.98
CA LEU A 227 -26.60 -7.79 -3.25
C LEU A 227 -27.11 -9.23 -3.03
N TYR A 228 -26.29 -10.13 -2.44
CA TYR A 228 -26.59 -11.56 -2.31
C TYR A 228 -27.90 -11.86 -1.56
N ASP A 229 -28.37 -10.92 -0.75
CA ASP A 229 -29.53 -11.03 0.11
C ASP A 229 -30.85 -10.66 -0.58
N ASP A 230 -30.81 -10.09 -1.79
CA ASP A 230 -32.00 -9.62 -2.50
C ASP A 230 -31.98 -10.02 -3.99
N GLU A 231 -32.80 -11.03 -4.34
CA GLU A 231 -32.93 -11.52 -5.72
C GLU A 231 -33.52 -10.49 -6.67
N LYS A 232 -34.38 -9.60 -6.18
CA LYS A 232 -35.01 -8.58 -7.02
C LYS A 232 -34.00 -7.49 -7.40
N LEU A 233 -33.15 -7.08 -6.46
CA LEU A 233 -32.07 -6.16 -6.76
C LEU A 233 -31.11 -6.78 -7.78
N LEU A 234 -30.73 -8.05 -7.62
CA LEU A 234 -29.89 -8.73 -8.59
C LEU A 234 -30.54 -8.80 -9.98
N ALA A 235 -31.84 -9.11 -10.05
CA ALA A 235 -32.59 -9.17 -11.31
C ALA A 235 -32.60 -7.82 -12.04
N ASN A 236 -32.74 -6.69 -11.32
CA ASN A 236 -32.69 -5.35 -11.92
C ASN A 236 -31.35 -5.06 -12.62
N CYS A 237 -30.27 -5.72 -12.22
CA CYS A 237 -28.93 -5.49 -12.77
C CYS A 237 -28.67 -6.24 -14.09
N VAL A 238 -29.34 -7.39 -14.31
CA VAL A 238 -28.97 -8.35 -15.37
C VAL A 238 -28.94 -7.71 -16.75
N ASP A 239 -29.95 -6.89 -17.08
CA ASP A 239 -30.06 -6.25 -18.41
C ASP A 239 -29.00 -5.15 -18.66
N TYR A 240 -28.23 -4.78 -17.65
CA TYR A 240 -27.19 -3.75 -17.74
C TYR A 240 -25.77 -4.33 -17.66
N MET A 241 -25.61 -5.61 -17.32
CA MET A 241 -24.31 -6.26 -17.22
C MET A 241 -23.94 -6.92 -18.56
N ASP A 242 -22.64 -6.84 -18.94
CA ASP A 242 -22.09 -7.53 -20.10
C ASP A 242 -21.38 -8.83 -19.65
N ASP A 243 -20.08 -8.95 -19.91
CA ASP A 243 -19.27 -10.16 -19.66
C ASP A 243 -19.19 -10.58 -18.18
N MET A 244 -19.49 -9.68 -17.24
CA MET A 244 -19.49 -9.98 -15.81
C MET A 244 -20.74 -10.72 -15.32
N THR A 245 -21.80 -10.83 -16.13
CA THR A 245 -23.11 -11.33 -15.71
C THR A 245 -23.06 -12.68 -15.00
N LEU A 246 -22.40 -13.67 -15.62
CA LEU A 246 -22.30 -15.03 -15.06
C LEU A 246 -21.52 -15.03 -13.74
N SER A 247 -20.38 -14.34 -13.70
CA SER A 247 -19.55 -14.24 -12.50
C SER A 247 -20.29 -13.60 -11.33
N VAL A 248 -21.09 -12.56 -11.58
CA VAL A 248 -21.93 -11.90 -10.57
C VAL A 248 -23.02 -12.85 -10.05
N ILE A 249 -23.73 -13.55 -10.94
CA ILE A 249 -24.79 -14.50 -10.56
C ILE A 249 -24.23 -15.65 -9.70
N GLU A 250 -23.13 -16.26 -10.14
CA GLU A 250 -22.49 -17.36 -9.41
C GLU A 250 -21.96 -16.91 -8.05
N THR A 251 -21.32 -15.73 -8.01
CA THR A 251 -20.81 -15.16 -6.77
C THR A 251 -21.93 -14.88 -5.77
N ASN A 252 -23.04 -14.28 -6.22
CA ASN A 252 -24.21 -14.06 -5.37
C ASN A 252 -24.79 -15.38 -4.85
N LYS A 253 -24.88 -16.42 -5.69
CA LYS A 253 -25.31 -17.76 -5.27
C LYS A 253 -24.41 -18.37 -4.20
N LEU A 254 -23.09 -18.16 -4.30
CA LEU A 254 -22.13 -18.60 -3.29
C LEU A 254 -22.26 -17.81 -1.98
N LEU A 255 -22.37 -16.48 -2.06
CA LEU A 255 -22.43 -15.58 -0.91
C LEU A 255 -23.73 -15.73 -0.09
N ARG A 256 -24.81 -16.26 -0.67
CA ARG A 256 -26.00 -16.68 0.11
C ARG A 256 -25.64 -17.63 1.25
N LYS A 257 -24.64 -18.49 1.07
CA LYS A 257 -24.15 -19.40 2.12
C LYS A 257 -23.38 -18.61 3.17
N SER A 258 -23.89 -18.58 4.41
CA SER A 258 -23.24 -17.90 5.54
C SER A 258 -21.80 -18.38 5.79
N SER A 259 -21.53 -19.68 5.56
CA SER A 259 -20.18 -20.26 5.72
C SER A 259 -19.15 -19.72 4.71
N VAL A 260 -19.59 -19.24 3.54
CA VAL A 260 -18.71 -18.58 2.57
C VAL A 260 -18.41 -17.17 3.04
N ARG A 261 -19.42 -16.42 3.46
CA ARG A 261 -19.26 -15.05 4.02
C ARG A 261 -18.33 -15.04 5.24
N ALA A 262 -18.54 -15.96 6.19
CA ALA A 262 -17.69 -16.07 7.37
C ALA A 262 -16.21 -16.34 7.02
N LYS A 263 -15.92 -17.06 5.93
CA LYS A 263 -14.54 -17.29 5.47
C LYS A 263 -13.91 -16.08 4.80
N LEU A 264 -14.72 -15.17 4.25
CA LEU A 264 -14.23 -13.92 3.66
C LEU A 264 -13.93 -12.89 4.75
N GLU A 265 -14.83 -12.78 5.75
CA GLU A 265 -14.65 -11.91 6.91
C GLU A 265 -13.53 -12.39 7.84
N HIS A 266 -13.40 -13.72 7.99
CA HIS A 266 -12.39 -14.37 8.81
C HIS A 266 -11.64 -15.42 7.99
N PRO A 267 -10.68 -14.99 7.14
CA PRO A 267 -9.92 -15.92 6.32
C PRO A 267 -9.13 -16.88 7.22
N PRO A 268 -9.09 -18.18 6.87
CA PRO A 268 -8.32 -19.14 7.63
C PRO A 268 -6.83 -18.77 7.58
N LEU A 269 -6.13 -18.94 8.70
CA LEU A 269 -4.69 -18.71 8.77
C LEU A 269 -3.98 -19.46 7.64
N TYR A 270 -3.06 -18.76 6.98
CA TYR A 270 -2.24 -19.36 5.92
C TYR A 270 -1.52 -20.59 6.47
N LYS A 271 -1.73 -21.75 5.84
CA LYS A 271 -0.98 -22.96 6.11
C LYS A 271 0.01 -23.18 4.97
N PRO A 272 1.33 -23.13 5.22
CA PRO A 272 2.33 -23.39 4.20
C PRO A 272 2.06 -24.75 3.55
N LYS A 273 2.08 -24.82 2.22
CA LYS A 273 2.00 -26.11 1.52
C LYS A 273 3.20 -26.95 1.96
N LYS A 274 2.94 -28.11 2.58
CA LYS A 274 4.00 -29.07 2.91
C LYS A 274 4.80 -29.34 1.63
N GLN A 275 6.11 -29.10 1.68
CA GLN A 275 7.00 -29.48 0.58
C GLN A 275 6.78 -30.97 0.29
N LYS A 276 6.39 -31.30 -0.94
CA LYS A 276 6.39 -32.69 -1.38
C LYS A 276 7.82 -33.18 -1.25
N LYS A 277 8.08 -34.16 -0.38
CA LYS A 277 9.36 -34.84 -0.34
C LYS A 277 9.62 -35.38 -1.74
N MET A 278 10.65 -34.87 -2.42
CA MET A 278 11.16 -35.49 -3.63
C MET A 278 11.50 -36.94 -3.27
N PRO A 279 11.09 -37.94 -4.08
CA PRO A 279 11.54 -39.31 -3.87
C PRO A 279 13.07 -39.31 -3.88
N SER A 280 13.67 -39.85 -2.82
CA SER A 280 15.12 -39.97 -2.76
C SER A 280 15.61 -40.82 -3.93
N PHE A 281 16.39 -40.22 -4.82
CA PHE A 281 17.05 -40.88 -5.95
C PHE A 281 17.99 -42.02 -5.51
N MET A 282 18.21 -42.18 -4.21
CA MET A 282 19.11 -43.17 -3.61
C MET A 282 18.52 -44.58 -3.48
N ASN A 283 17.21 -44.77 -3.70
CA ASN A 283 16.59 -46.10 -3.68
C ASN A 283 16.63 -46.84 -5.03
N THR A 284 17.06 -46.20 -6.12
CA THR A 284 17.08 -46.81 -7.47
C THR A 284 18.45 -47.37 -7.87
N LEU A 285 19.49 -47.22 -7.03
CA LEU A 285 20.85 -47.71 -7.32
C LEU A 285 21.28 -48.96 -6.52
N ASN A 286 20.42 -49.47 -5.62
CA ASN A 286 20.70 -50.70 -4.86
C ASN A 286 19.83 -51.91 -5.28
N GLY A 287 19.23 -51.85 -6.48
CA GLY A 287 18.34 -52.90 -7.00
C GLY A 287 18.89 -53.65 -8.21
N GLY A 288 20.21 -53.80 -8.33
CA GLY A 288 20.83 -54.58 -9.40
C GLY A 288 21.77 -55.64 -8.84
N ASN A 289 21.20 -56.81 -8.52
CA ASN A 289 21.90 -58.10 -8.52
C ASN A 289 21.37 -58.90 -9.70
#